data_AF-A0A1Y1LVD9-F1
#
_entry.id   AF-A0A1Y1LVD9-F1
#
_cell.length_a   1.000
_cell.length_b   1.000
_cell.length_c   1.000
_cell.angle_alpha   90.00
_cell.angle_beta   90.00
_cell.angle_gamma   90.00
#
_symmetry.space_group_name_H-M   'P 1'
#
loop_
_entity.id
_entity.type
_entity.pdbx_description
1 polymer ?
#
loop_
_entity_poly.entity_id
_entity_poly.type
_entity_poly.pdbx_seq_one_letter_code
_entity_poly.pdbx_strand_id
1 'polypeptide(L)'
;KSVDLDDFKGLCGKKWPLMSLIRQNYKGGKANNVASYVPTKPYGSCNSDGLYSDPRNCAHYYICRNGLSYHLSCAAHMLFDPTKGQCDYIEADMCRPGHSVHFPNTFREVSNFLRYKAAEEDKSPKVVCYLTNWSFYRKGEGKFVPEYLDQRLCTHIVYAFGSLDPEKFVIKEHDHWVDVENDLYERVTSIKDAKVLLSLGGWTDSAGDKYSKLVSDGSARRKFVANAVSFLRRHGFKGLHLDWNYPICWQSNCKKGPASDKPNFTKLLQELRREFDKESPPLMLAVGISGYKEVIEAAYELASIGKVTDFMSVMTYDYHGSWEKRTGHVSPLY
;
A
#
# COMPACT_ATOMS: atom_id res chain seq x y z
N LYS A 1 -23.00 17.42 -6.61
CA LYS A 1 -23.01 16.50 -5.45
C LYS A 1 -22.55 15.15 -5.99
N SER A 2 -21.30 14.75 -5.75
CA SER A 2 -20.82 13.44 -6.19
C SER A 2 -21.44 12.37 -5.30
N VAL A 3 -21.88 11.28 -5.94
CA VAL A 3 -22.36 10.06 -5.30
C VAL A 3 -21.13 9.21 -5.02
N ASP A 4 -20.30 9.67 -4.08
CA ASP A 4 -19.02 9.02 -3.73
C ASP A 4 -18.99 8.58 -2.27
N LEU A 5 -20.17 8.45 -1.69
CA LEU A 5 -20.35 7.92 -0.36
C LEU A 5 -21.32 6.76 -0.50
N ASP A 6 -20.81 5.55 -0.31
CA ASP A 6 -21.64 4.41 0.06
C ASP A 6 -22.66 4.91 1.09
N ASP A 7 -23.94 4.64 0.85
CA ASP A 7 -25.00 5.07 1.74
C ASP A 7 -25.00 4.16 2.97
N PHE A 8 -23.97 4.36 3.80
CA PHE A 8 -23.77 3.70 5.08
C PHE A 8 -24.96 3.88 6.01
N LYS A 9 -25.77 4.91 5.77
CA LYS A 9 -26.95 5.22 6.56
C LYS A 9 -28.21 4.52 6.03
N GLY A 10 -28.23 4.10 4.77
CA GLY A 10 -29.38 3.43 4.13
C GLY A 10 -30.56 4.37 3.86
N LEU A 11 -30.28 5.62 3.54
CA LEU A 11 -31.27 6.64 3.20
C LEU A 11 -31.98 6.36 1.86
N CYS A 12 -31.31 5.71 0.91
CA CYS A 12 -31.81 5.45 -0.45
C CYS A 12 -31.96 3.95 -0.77
N GLY A 13 -31.87 3.07 0.24
CA GLY A 13 -31.94 1.62 0.02
C GLY A 13 -31.45 0.80 1.22
N LYS A 14 -31.00 -0.43 0.95
CA LYS A 14 -30.52 -1.34 2.00
C LYS A 14 -29.21 -0.80 2.59
N LYS A 15 -29.17 -0.59 3.90
CA LYS A 15 -27.97 -0.14 4.63
C LYS A 15 -26.79 -1.09 4.39
N TRP A 16 -25.61 -0.54 4.10
CA TRP A 16 -24.38 -1.30 3.78
C TRP A 16 -24.52 -2.23 2.57
N PRO A 17 -25.01 -1.77 1.40
CA PRO A 17 -25.30 -2.65 0.28
C PRO A 17 -24.03 -3.33 -0.26
N LEU A 18 -22.91 -2.59 -0.34
CA LEU A 18 -21.61 -3.13 -0.77
C LEU A 18 -21.05 -4.13 0.25
N MET A 19 -21.05 -3.82 1.56
CA MET A 19 -20.58 -4.77 2.58
C MET A 19 -21.49 -5.99 2.71
N SER A 20 -22.79 -5.84 2.47
CA SER A 20 -23.73 -6.96 2.47
C SER A 20 -23.45 -7.90 1.30
N LEU A 21 -23.12 -7.36 0.13
CA LEU A 21 -22.75 -8.14 -1.05
C LEU A 21 -21.42 -8.87 -0.86
N ILE A 22 -20.41 -8.20 -0.30
CA ILE A 22 -19.12 -8.81 0.06
C ILE A 22 -19.32 -9.92 1.09
N ARG A 23 -20.11 -9.69 2.13
CA ARG A 23 -20.45 -10.68 3.16
C ARG A 23 -21.21 -11.88 2.58
N GLN A 24 -22.11 -11.66 1.63
CA GLN A 24 -22.89 -12.72 1.00
C GLN A 24 -22.00 -13.62 0.11
N ASN A 25 -21.04 -13.02 -0.60
CA ASN A 25 -20.09 -13.77 -1.43
C ASN A 25 -18.99 -14.46 -0.61
N TYR A 26 -18.66 -13.97 0.59
CA TYR A 26 -17.69 -14.62 1.49
C TYR A 26 -18.22 -15.85 2.23
N LYS A 27 -19.54 -16.01 2.37
CA LYS A 27 -20.16 -17.12 3.13
C LYS A 27 -20.16 -18.48 2.39
N GLY A 28 -19.65 -18.55 1.16
CA GLY A 28 -19.68 -19.76 0.32
C GLY A 28 -18.51 -20.73 0.51
N GLY A 29 -17.45 -20.37 1.23
CA GLY A 29 -16.29 -21.24 1.43
C GLY A 29 -16.25 -21.81 2.84
N LYS A 30 -16.18 -23.15 2.99
CA LYS A 30 -15.63 -23.76 4.20
C LYS A 30 -14.19 -23.26 4.34
N ALA A 31 -13.96 -22.32 5.25
CA ALA A 31 -12.65 -21.73 5.47
C ALA A 31 -11.71 -22.79 6.06
N ASN A 32 -10.61 -23.07 5.37
CA ASN A 32 -9.48 -23.76 5.99
C ASN A 32 -8.94 -22.85 7.10
N ASN A 33 -8.81 -23.37 8.32
CA ASN A 33 -8.39 -22.69 9.55
C ASN A 33 -6.90 -22.27 9.55
N VAL A 34 -6.32 -21.96 8.40
CA VAL A 34 -4.87 -21.75 8.26
C VAL A 34 -4.60 -20.39 7.64
N ALA A 35 -3.73 -19.63 8.30
CA ALA A 35 -3.34 -18.26 7.98
C ALA A 35 -3.13 -18.03 6.47
N SER A 36 -3.79 -16.99 5.94
CA SER A 36 -3.70 -16.58 4.54
C SER A 36 -2.26 -16.20 4.13
N TYR A 37 -1.40 -15.86 5.09
CA TYR A 37 0.00 -15.50 4.89
C TYR A 37 0.90 -16.23 5.90
N VAL A 38 1.99 -16.84 5.44
CA VAL A 38 3.01 -17.47 6.29
C VAL A 38 4.32 -16.72 6.07
N PRO A 39 4.86 -16.04 7.08
CA PRO A 39 6.11 -15.30 6.94
C PRO A 39 7.26 -16.24 6.60
N THR A 40 8.02 -15.91 5.57
CA THR A 40 9.25 -16.64 5.19
C THR A 40 10.50 -16.08 5.87
N LYS A 41 10.39 -14.91 6.52
CA LYS A 41 11.47 -14.28 7.28
C LYS A 41 11.14 -14.27 8.77
N PRO A 42 12.12 -14.53 9.64
CA PRO A 42 11.93 -14.41 11.08
C PRO A 42 11.63 -12.96 11.45
N TYR A 43 10.60 -12.79 12.28
CA TYR A 43 10.25 -11.54 12.92
C TYR A 43 11.20 -11.21 14.09
N GLY A 44 11.77 -12.23 14.73
CA GLY A 44 12.60 -12.09 15.92
C GLY A 44 13.14 -13.44 16.41
N SER A 45 13.57 -13.47 17.67
CA SER A 45 14.04 -14.69 18.35
C SER A 45 13.14 -15.05 19.52
N CYS A 46 13.20 -16.32 19.95
CA CYS A 46 12.47 -16.80 21.11
C CYS A 46 13.16 -17.97 21.80
N ASN A 47 12.78 -18.20 23.06
CA ASN A 47 13.49 -19.10 23.97
C ASN A 47 13.01 -20.56 23.87
N SER A 48 11.76 -20.79 23.48
CA SER A 48 11.21 -22.13 23.32
C SER A 48 10.28 -22.21 22.12
N ASP A 49 10.29 -23.37 21.47
CA ASP A 49 9.43 -23.67 20.33
C ASP A 49 7.96 -23.75 20.77
N GLY A 50 7.05 -23.21 19.96
CA GLY A 50 5.62 -23.20 20.25
C GLY A 50 4.88 -22.04 19.62
N LEU A 51 3.60 -21.90 19.98
CA LEU A 51 2.78 -20.75 19.63
C LEU A 51 2.74 -19.76 20.79
N TYR A 52 2.74 -18.47 20.45
CA TYR A 52 2.63 -17.37 21.42
C TYR A 52 1.56 -16.40 20.96
N SER A 53 0.71 -15.93 21.87
CA SER A 53 -0.16 -14.78 21.58
C SER A 53 0.67 -13.51 21.37
N ASP A 54 0.22 -12.63 20.47
CA ASP A 54 0.83 -11.31 20.35
C ASP A 54 0.40 -10.40 21.53
N PRO A 55 1.37 -9.77 22.24
CA PRO A 55 1.07 -8.99 23.43
C PRO A 55 0.41 -7.62 23.13
N ARG A 56 0.45 -7.15 21.88
CA ARG A 56 -0.08 -5.86 21.44
C ARG A 56 -1.33 -6.01 20.59
N ASN A 57 -1.57 -7.17 19.99
CA ASN A 57 -2.66 -7.36 19.03
C ASN A 57 -3.22 -8.79 19.04
N CYS A 58 -4.40 -8.99 19.60
CA CYS A 58 -5.05 -10.31 19.67
C CYS A 58 -5.42 -10.93 18.32
N ALA A 59 -5.36 -10.18 17.22
CA ALA A 59 -5.52 -10.75 15.88
C ALA A 59 -4.22 -11.42 15.38
N HIS A 60 -3.14 -11.36 16.15
CA HIS A 60 -1.83 -11.88 15.79
C HIS A 60 -1.29 -12.88 16.80
N TYR A 61 -0.35 -13.70 16.33
CA TYR A 61 0.36 -14.69 17.12
C TYR A 61 1.75 -14.93 16.53
N TYR A 62 2.66 -15.49 17.34
CA TYR A 62 3.98 -15.90 16.89
C TYR A 62 4.08 -17.42 16.82
N ILE A 63 4.74 -17.93 15.78
CA ILE A 63 5.27 -19.29 15.76
C ILE A 63 6.77 -19.21 16.06
N CYS A 64 7.21 -19.98 17.04
CA CYS A 64 8.61 -20.11 17.42
C CYS A 64 9.15 -21.46 17.03
N ARG A 65 10.26 -21.47 16.29
CA ARG A 65 10.94 -22.68 15.83
C ARG A 65 12.44 -22.48 15.77
N ASN A 66 13.19 -23.38 16.39
CA ASN A 66 14.66 -23.35 16.42
C ASN A 66 15.19 -21.98 16.87
N GLY A 67 14.54 -21.36 17.85
CA GLY A 67 14.90 -20.05 18.38
C GLY A 67 14.53 -18.84 17.51
N LEU A 68 13.82 -19.04 16.38
CA LEU A 68 13.33 -17.99 15.50
C LEU A 68 11.81 -17.84 15.62
N SER A 69 11.33 -16.61 15.81
CA SER A 69 9.90 -16.29 15.85
C SER A 69 9.41 -15.76 14.50
N TYR A 70 8.23 -16.17 14.05
CA TYR A 70 7.53 -15.71 12.86
C TYR A 70 6.20 -15.10 13.29
N HIS A 71 5.87 -13.89 12.84
CA HIS A 71 4.65 -13.15 13.23
C HIS A 71 3.52 -13.40 12.23
N LEU A 72 2.39 -13.95 12.67
CA LEU A 72 1.28 -14.32 11.80
C LEU A 72 0.00 -13.61 12.24
N SER A 73 -0.88 -13.40 11.27
CA SER A 73 -2.21 -12.83 11.48
C SER A 73 -3.28 -13.91 11.33
N CYS A 74 -4.29 -13.87 12.18
CA CYS A 74 -5.53 -14.60 11.96
C CYS A 74 -6.28 -14.06 10.74
N ALA A 75 -7.13 -14.90 10.13
CA ALA A 75 -8.00 -14.49 9.04
C ALA A 75 -8.92 -13.32 9.45
N ALA A 76 -9.43 -12.58 8.48
CA ALA A 76 -10.26 -11.39 8.72
C ALA A 76 -11.41 -11.69 9.72
N HIS A 77 -11.52 -10.85 10.74
CA HIS A 77 -12.50 -10.95 11.85
C HIS A 77 -12.31 -12.13 12.83
N MET A 78 -11.18 -12.83 12.78
CA MET A 78 -10.83 -13.84 13.79
C MET A 78 -9.74 -13.29 14.72
N LEU A 79 -9.73 -13.76 15.96
CA LEU A 79 -8.68 -13.47 16.95
C LEU A 79 -8.00 -14.78 17.35
N PHE A 80 -6.75 -14.70 17.77
CA PHE A 80 -6.02 -15.86 18.26
C PHE A 80 -6.54 -16.22 19.65
N ASP A 81 -7.16 -17.39 19.79
CA ASP A 81 -7.57 -17.95 21.07
C ASP A 81 -6.35 -18.67 21.67
N PRO A 82 -5.68 -18.09 22.68
CA PRO A 82 -4.53 -18.73 23.28
C PRO A 82 -4.93 -20.09 23.86
N THR A 83 -6.09 -20.21 24.52
CA THR A 83 -6.48 -21.44 25.22
C THR A 83 -6.56 -22.68 24.32
N LYS A 84 -6.85 -22.47 23.03
CA LYS A 84 -6.95 -23.52 22.01
C LYS A 84 -5.74 -23.56 21.06
N GLY A 85 -4.90 -22.54 21.07
CA GLY A 85 -3.76 -22.41 20.15
C GLY A 85 -4.18 -22.25 18.69
N GLN A 86 -5.32 -21.61 18.41
CA GLN A 86 -5.86 -21.43 17.06
C GLN A 86 -6.60 -20.11 16.90
N CYS A 87 -6.77 -19.66 15.66
CA CYS A 87 -7.63 -18.53 15.35
C CYS A 87 -9.10 -18.97 15.43
N ASP A 88 -9.92 -18.21 16.14
CA ASP A 88 -11.33 -18.51 16.35
C ASP A 88 -12.16 -17.20 16.36
N TYR A 89 -13.47 -17.31 16.18
CA TYR A 89 -14.40 -16.18 16.34
C TYR A 89 -14.68 -15.99 17.82
N ILE A 90 -13.78 -15.28 18.50
CA ILE A 90 -13.94 -14.92 19.92
C ILE A 90 -14.35 -13.46 20.05
N GLU A 91 -15.14 -13.17 21.07
CA GLU A 91 -15.57 -11.82 21.42
C GLU A 91 -14.38 -10.96 21.85
N ALA A 92 -14.46 -9.65 21.58
CA ALA A 92 -13.35 -8.72 21.82
C ALA A 92 -13.01 -8.56 23.32
N ASP A 93 -13.93 -8.88 24.22
CA ASP A 93 -13.74 -8.86 25.68
C ASP A 93 -12.80 -9.97 26.19
N MET A 94 -12.60 -11.02 25.40
CA MET A 94 -11.65 -12.10 25.67
C MET A 94 -10.22 -11.76 25.22
N CYS A 95 -10.04 -10.66 24.48
CA CYS A 95 -8.73 -10.14 24.12
C CYS A 95 -8.08 -9.46 25.34
N ARG A 96 -6.95 -10.01 25.81
CA ARG A 96 -6.15 -9.43 26.90
C ARG A 96 -4.76 -9.04 26.39
N PRO A 97 -4.59 -7.85 25.79
CA PRO A 97 -3.29 -7.32 25.41
C PRO A 97 -2.37 -7.25 26.64
N GLY A 98 -1.11 -7.64 26.49
CA GLY A 98 -0.06 -7.54 27.51
C GLY A 98 0.46 -8.88 28.06
N HIS A 99 -0.17 -10.01 27.74
CA HIS A 99 0.31 -11.35 28.14
C HIS A 99 0.61 -12.22 26.92
N SER A 100 1.87 -12.65 26.77
CA SER A 100 2.23 -13.73 25.86
C SER A 100 2.02 -15.06 26.56
N VAL A 101 1.17 -15.93 26.01
CA VAL A 101 0.95 -17.28 26.54
C VAL A 101 1.61 -18.28 25.60
N HIS A 102 2.49 -19.13 26.12
CA HIS A 102 3.22 -20.17 25.37
C HIS A 102 2.42 -21.48 25.34
N PHE A 103 2.28 -22.07 24.15
CA PHE A 103 1.65 -23.37 23.94
C PHE A 103 2.65 -24.39 23.38
N PRO A 104 3.04 -25.41 24.16
CA PRO A 104 3.92 -26.47 23.71
C PRO A 104 3.20 -27.46 22.76
N ASN A 105 3.84 -27.78 21.62
CA ASN A 105 3.61 -28.97 20.79
C ASN A 105 2.24 -29.22 20.12
N THR A 106 1.78 -28.31 19.26
CA THR A 106 0.82 -28.61 18.14
C THR A 106 1.51 -28.74 16.77
N PHE A 107 2.80 -29.06 16.76
CA PHE A 107 3.72 -28.89 15.62
C PHE A 107 3.49 -29.79 14.40
N ARG A 108 2.68 -30.85 14.49
CA ARG A 108 2.64 -31.87 13.42
C ARG A 108 1.95 -31.37 12.14
N GLU A 109 1.04 -30.41 12.24
CA GLU A 109 0.34 -29.84 11.08
C GLU A 109 1.06 -28.60 10.51
N VAL A 110 1.71 -27.80 11.36
CA VAL A 110 2.45 -26.58 10.98
C VAL A 110 3.74 -26.90 10.21
N SER A 111 4.42 -28.01 10.54
CA SER A 111 5.66 -28.46 9.87
C SER A 111 5.48 -28.73 8.38
N ASN A 112 4.36 -29.35 8.00
CA ASN A 112 4.04 -29.62 6.59
C ASN A 112 3.64 -28.34 5.85
N PHE A 113 2.99 -27.40 6.55
CA PHE A 113 2.56 -26.11 5.98
C PHE A 113 3.73 -25.16 5.69
N LEU A 114 4.69 -25.04 6.62
CA LEU A 114 5.91 -24.22 6.43
C LEU A 114 6.82 -24.76 5.32
N ARG A 115 6.89 -26.09 5.14
CA ARG A 115 7.65 -26.71 4.06
C ARG A 115 6.99 -26.55 2.68
N TYR A 116 5.66 -26.44 2.62
CA TYR A 116 4.91 -26.33 1.38
C TYR A 116 4.89 -24.90 0.81
N LYS A 117 4.86 -23.86 1.66
CA LYS A 117 4.77 -22.44 1.21
C LYS A 117 6.09 -21.77 0.84
N ALA A 118 7.24 -22.32 1.20
CA ALA A 118 8.54 -21.75 0.78
C ALA A 118 8.79 -21.85 -0.74
N ALA A 119 7.94 -22.59 -1.47
CA ALA A 119 8.12 -22.89 -2.90
C ALA A 119 7.06 -22.27 -3.84
N GLU A 120 6.00 -21.62 -3.33
CA GLU A 120 5.04 -20.90 -4.18
C GLU A 120 5.32 -19.39 -4.14
N GLU A 121 5.58 -18.79 -5.31
CA GLU A 121 5.41 -17.35 -5.51
C GLU A 121 4.05 -16.93 -4.95
N ASP A 122 4.02 -15.92 -4.08
CA ASP A 122 2.80 -15.45 -3.42
C ASP A 122 1.81 -14.90 -4.45
N LYS A 123 0.94 -15.79 -4.96
CA LYS A 123 -0.16 -15.51 -5.89
C LYS A 123 -1.34 -14.80 -5.22
N SER A 124 -1.21 -14.38 -3.96
CA SER A 124 -2.29 -13.65 -3.28
C SER A 124 -2.53 -12.28 -3.92
N PRO A 125 -3.79 -11.82 -3.99
CA PRO A 125 -4.11 -10.51 -4.53
C PRO A 125 -3.48 -9.41 -3.67
N LYS A 126 -2.96 -8.37 -4.32
CA LYS A 126 -2.45 -7.18 -3.63
C LYS A 126 -3.62 -6.28 -3.23
N VAL A 127 -3.64 -5.82 -1.98
CA VAL A 127 -4.51 -4.73 -1.53
C VAL A 127 -3.62 -3.55 -1.21
N VAL A 128 -3.68 -2.53 -2.08
CA VAL A 128 -2.83 -1.33 -2.00
C VAL A 128 -3.64 -0.18 -1.40
N CYS A 129 -3.29 0.23 -0.19
CA CYS A 129 -3.99 1.24 0.57
C CYS A 129 -3.25 2.58 0.53
N TYR A 130 -3.93 3.65 0.15
CA TYR A 130 -3.36 5.00 0.18
C TYR A 130 -3.61 5.65 1.55
N LEU A 131 -2.53 6.07 2.21
CA LEU A 131 -2.58 6.84 3.45
C LEU A 131 -2.22 8.30 3.14
N THR A 132 -3.08 9.24 3.49
CA THR A 132 -2.91 10.65 3.12
C THR A 132 -2.43 11.49 4.31
N ASN A 133 -1.32 12.22 4.16
CA ASN A 133 -0.75 12.98 5.28
C ASN A 133 -1.68 14.12 5.75
N TRP A 134 -2.40 14.78 4.84
CA TRP A 134 -3.34 15.86 5.17
C TRP A 134 -4.56 15.41 5.99
N SER A 135 -4.83 14.09 6.06
CA SER A 135 -5.87 13.56 6.96
C SER A 135 -5.54 13.74 8.45
N PHE A 136 -4.27 14.02 8.77
CA PHE A 136 -3.79 14.44 10.08
C PHE A 136 -4.53 15.68 10.63
N TYR A 137 -4.85 16.63 9.74
CA TYR A 137 -5.48 17.91 10.10
C TYR A 137 -7.00 17.84 10.27
N ARG A 138 -7.63 16.72 9.93
CA ARG A 138 -9.06 16.54 10.14
C ARG A 138 -9.37 16.47 11.63
N LYS A 139 -10.56 16.93 12.02
CA LYS A 139 -11.02 17.01 13.43
C LYS A 139 -12.02 15.91 13.74
N GLY A 140 -12.10 15.54 15.03
CA GLY A 140 -13.03 14.52 15.52
C GLY A 140 -12.87 13.18 14.79
N GLU A 141 -13.99 12.54 14.47
CA GLU A 141 -14.06 11.26 13.73
C GLU A 141 -13.41 11.30 12.34
N GLY A 142 -13.16 12.49 11.79
CA GLY A 142 -12.48 12.63 10.50
C GLY A 142 -10.96 12.47 10.57
N LYS A 143 -10.36 12.57 11.76
CA LYS A 143 -8.91 12.48 11.95
C LYS A 143 -8.41 11.09 11.56
N PHE A 144 -7.40 11.02 10.69
CA PHE A 144 -6.79 9.75 10.31
C PHE A 144 -5.26 9.85 10.37
N VAL A 145 -4.63 8.85 10.99
CA VAL A 145 -3.19 8.74 11.23
C VAL A 145 -2.78 7.26 11.13
N PRO A 146 -1.49 6.91 11.00
CA PRO A 146 -1.06 5.52 10.83
C PRO A 146 -1.61 4.53 11.87
N GLU A 147 -1.81 4.96 13.11
CA GLU A 147 -2.32 4.13 14.21
C GLU A 147 -3.79 3.72 14.06
N TYR A 148 -4.55 4.42 13.21
CA TYR A 148 -5.94 4.06 12.90
C TYR A 148 -6.05 3.11 11.70
N LEU A 149 -4.94 2.77 11.05
CA LEU A 149 -4.93 1.81 9.96
C LEU A 149 -4.97 0.38 10.49
N ASP A 150 -6.01 -0.37 10.11
CA ASP A 150 -6.03 -1.82 10.31
C ASP A 150 -5.08 -2.48 9.30
N GLN A 151 -3.88 -2.84 9.78
CA GLN A 151 -2.79 -3.37 8.96
C GLN A 151 -3.15 -4.68 8.25
N ARG A 152 -4.17 -5.42 8.72
CA ARG A 152 -4.62 -6.68 8.11
C ARG A 152 -5.32 -6.48 6.77
N LEU A 153 -5.80 -5.27 6.50
CA LEU A 153 -6.55 -4.95 5.30
C LEU A 153 -5.63 -4.65 4.10
N CYS A 154 -4.34 -4.42 4.31
CA CYS A 154 -3.44 -3.89 3.30
C CYS A 154 -2.21 -4.78 3.17
N THR A 155 -1.88 -5.21 1.94
CA THR A 155 -0.59 -5.85 1.68
C THR A 155 0.49 -4.80 1.39
N HIS A 156 0.08 -3.65 0.84
CA HIS A 156 0.93 -2.51 0.56
C HIS A 156 0.26 -1.23 1.06
N ILE A 157 1.05 -0.31 1.59
CA ILE A 157 0.63 1.02 1.99
C ILE A 157 1.40 2.02 1.12
N VAL A 158 0.69 2.97 0.54
CA VAL A 158 1.24 4.05 -0.27
C VAL A 158 1.02 5.35 0.50
N TYR A 159 2.10 5.94 1.03
CA TYR A 159 2.04 7.21 1.74
C TYR A 159 1.97 8.36 0.73
N ALA A 160 0.87 9.10 0.76
CA ALA A 160 0.55 10.20 -0.14
C ALA A 160 0.66 11.54 0.61
N PHE A 161 1.53 12.47 0.23
CA PHE A 161 2.54 12.39 -0.85
C PHE A 161 3.86 13.03 -0.40
N GLY A 162 4.96 12.61 -1.02
CA GLY A 162 6.15 13.46 -1.19
C GLY A 162 5.97 14.38 -2.41
N SER A 163 6.82 15.39 -2.53
CA SER A 163 6.76 16.37 -3.63
C SER A 163 8.06 16.47 -4.40
N LEU A 164 7.98 16.83 -5.68
CA LEU A 164 9.16 17.11 -6.50
C LEU A 164 9.60 18.56 -6.30
N ASP A 165 10.85 18.76 -5.89
CA ASP A 165 11.44 20.10 -5.85
C ASP A 165 11.59 20.68 -7.28
N PRO A 166 11.01 21.86 -7.58
CA PRO A 166 10.94 22.38 -8.94
C PRO A 166 12.27 22.88 -9.49
N GLU A 167 13.28 23.10 -8.64
CA GLU A 167 14.59 23.61 -9.06
C GLU A 167 15.65 22.49 -9.01
N LYS A 168 15.67 21.73 -7.92
CA LYS A 168 16.70 20.71 -7.67
C LYS A 168 16.36 19.38 -8.33
N PHE A 169 15.09 19.16 -8.69
CA PHE A 169 14.54 17.90 -9.23
C PHE A 169 14.85 16.70 -8.34
N VAL A 170 14.57 16.83 -7.05
CA VAL A 170 14.76 15.80 -6.02
C VAL A 170 13.49 15.66 -5.19
N ILE A 171 13.33 14.51 -4.52
CA ILE A 171 12.23 14.29 -3.60
C ILE A 171 12.42 15.21 -2.39
N LYS A 172 11.32 15.84 -1.96
CA LYS A 172 11.20 16.53 -0.69
C LYS A 172 9.88 16.18 -0.01
N GLU A 173 9.80 16.49 1.28
CA GLU A 173 8.57 16.42 2.05
C GLU A 173 7.51 17.35 1.45
N HIS A 174 6.25 16.90 1.46
CA HIS A 174 5.14 17.78 1.09
C HIS A 174 4.80 18.70 2.27
N ASP A 175 4.81 18.15 3.48
CA ASP A 175 4.52 18.87 4.72
C ASP A 175 5.54 18.49 5.80
N HIS A 176 6.60 19.30 5.95
CA HIS A 176 7.69 19.01 6.90
C HIS A 176 7.19 18.89 8.35
N TRP A 177 6.20 19.70 8.74
CA TRP A 177 5.66 19.68 10.09
C TRP A 177 4.99 18.34 10.41
N VAL A 178 4.21 17.81 9.47
CA VAL A 178 3.53 16.51 9.65
C VAL A 178 4.49 15.36 9.44
N ASP A 179 5.19 15.36 8.30
CA ASP A 179 5.96 14.22 7.82
C ASP A 179 7.19 13.94 8.70
N VAL A 180 7.83 15.01 9.22
CA VAL A 180 9.09 14.94 9.99
C VAL A 180 8.88 15.38 11.44
N GLU A 181 8.38 16.59 11.71
CA GLU A 181 8.29 17.08 13.10
C GLU A 181 7.23 16.36 13.95
N ASN A 182 6.27 15.68 13.31
CA ASN A 182 5.28 14.81 13.95
C ASN A 182 5.44 13.32 13.56
N ASP A 183 6.63 12.98 13.04
CA ASP A 183 7.11 11.62 12.79
C ASP A 183 6.20 10.75 11.90
N LEU A 184 5.36 11.33 11.05
CA LEU A 184 4.38 10.54 10.30
C LEU A 184 5.05 9.54 9.34
N TYR A 185 6.21 9.89 8.77
CA TYR A 185 7.02 8.95 7.98
C TYR A 185 7.56 7.78 8.82
N GLU A 186 8.10 8.04 10.00
CA GLU A 186 8.62 6.97 10.86
C GLU A 186 7.48 6.06 11.33
N ARG A 187 6.38 6.66 11.77
CA ARG A 187 5.20 5.94 12.27
C ARG A 187 4.61 5.04 11.20
N VAL A 188 4.43 5.52 9.97
CA VAL A 188 3.90 4.68 8.87
C VAL A 188 4.90 3.60 8.48
N THR A 189 6.20 3.88 8.42
CA THR A 189 7.21 2.89 7.98
C THR A 189 7.60 1.88 9.06
N SER A 190 7.19 2.11 10.31
CA SER A 190 7.28 1.12 11.39
C SER A 190 6.33 -0.08 11.22
N ILE A 191 5.29 0.05 10.39
CA ILE A 191 4.33 -1.01 10.05
C ILE A 191 5.08 -2.19 9.41
N LYS A 192 4.94 -3.39 9.98
CA LYS A 192 5.71 -4.59 9.58
C LYS A 192 4.93 -5.53 8.68
N ASP A 193 3.61 -5.56 8.83
CA ASP A 193 2.74 -6.53 8.14
C ASP A 193 2.43 -6.11 6.69
N ALA A 194 2.77 -4.88 6.29
CA ALA A 194 2.60 -4.35 4.95
C ALA A 194 3.88 -3.70 4.40
N LYS A 195 4.04 -3.70 3.06
CA LYS A 195 5.13 -2.96 2.39
C LYS A 195 4.73 -1.49 2.25
N VAL A 196 5.51 -0.59 2.84
CA VAL A 196 5.22 0.85 2.83
C VAL A 196 6.05 1.55 1.75
N LEU A 197 5.39 2.16 0.77
CA LEU A 197 5.98 2.94 -0.32
C LEU A 197 5.66 4.42 -0.13
N LEU A 198 6.58 5.30 -0.56
CA LEU A 198 6.31 6.73 -0.68
C LEU A 198 5.68 7.01 -2.05
N SER A 199 4.56 7.72 -2.10
CA SER A 199 4.01 8.25 -3.35
C SER A 199 4.58 9.63 -3.64
N LEU A 200 5.13 9.84 -4.83
CA LEU A 200 5.63 11.15 -5.28
C LEU A 200 4.69 11.70 -6.37
N GLY A 201 4.10 12.87 -6.11
CA GLY A 201 3.26 13.58 -7.06
C GLY A 201 1.84 13.83 -6.56
N GLY A 202 0.88 13.18 -7.21
CA GLY A 202 -0.55 13.48 -7.06
C GLY A 202 -0.98 14.67 -7.92
N TRP A 203 -2.30 14.93 -7.94
CA TRP A 203 -2.90 15.95 -8.80
C TRP A 203 -2.32 17.36 -8.61
N THR A 204 -2.16 17.78 -7.35
CA THR A 204 -1.67 19.12 -7.00
C THR A 204 -0.20 19.30 -7.38
N ASP A 205 0.66 18.35 -7.02
CA ASP A 205 2.10 18.47 -7.28
C ASP A 205 2.43 18.31 -8.77
N SER A 206 1.54 17.70 -9.55
CA SER A 206 1.68 17.55 -11.01
C SER A 206 1.39 18.83 -11.79
N ALA A 207 1.05 19.94 -11.13
CA ALA A 207 0.88 21.23 -11.77
C ALA A 207 2.22 21.77 -12.33
N GLY A 208 2.16 22.34 -13.54
CA GLY A 208 3.33 22.92 -14.21
C GLY A 208 4.19 21.89 -14.94
N ASP A 209 5.44 22.27 -15.25
CA ASP A 209 6.32 21.53 -16.15
C ASP A 209 7.46 20.77 -15.45
N LYS A 210 7.53 20.83 -14.12
CA LYS A 210 8.70 20.32 -13.35
C LYS A 210 8.97 18.82 -13.56
N TYR A 211 7.92 18.00 -13.70
CA TYR A 211 8.07 16.58 -14.00
C TYR A 211 8.56 16.34 -15.43
N SER A 212 8.04 17.10 -16.40
CA SER A 212 8.51 17.07 -17.79
C SER A 212 9.99 17.49 -17.89
N LYS A 213 10.37 18.58 -17.22
CA LYS A 213 11.77 19.04 -17.10
C LYS A 213 12.67 17.95 -16.51
N LEU A 214 12.27 17.35 -15.39
CA LEU A 214 12.99 16.23 -14.77
C LEU A 214 13.21 15.09 -15.77
N VAL A 215 12.16 14.59 -16.42
CA VAL A 215 12.29 13.42 -17.30
C VAL A 215 13.05 13.75 -18.57
N SER A 216 13.00 15.00 -19.06
CA SER A 216 13.67 15.42 -20.29
C SER A 216 15.21 15.45 -20.19
N ASP A 217 15.76 15.65 -19.00
CA ASP A 217 17.19 15.83 -18.78
C ASP A 217 17.84 14.59 -18.13
N GLY A 218 18.80 13.96 -18.82
CA GLY A 218 19.45 12.75 -18.32
C GLY A 218 20.30 12.95 -17.05
N SER A 219 20.85 14.14 -16.84
CA SER A 219 21.58 14.47 -15.60
C SER A 219 20.61 14.71 -14.44
N ALA A 220 19.48 15.36 -14.68
CA ALA A 220 18.42 15.53 -13.70
C ALA A 220 17.84 14.17 -13.28
N ARG A 221 17.52 13.27 -14.22
CA ARG A 221 17.04 11.93 -13.90
C ARG A 221 18.05 11.13 -13.05
N ARG A 222 19.34 11.13 -13.42
CA ARG A 222 20.38 10.45 -12.62
C ARG A 222 20.47 11.00 -11.19
N LYS A 223 20.44 12.33 -11.04
CA LYS A 223 20.45 13.00 -9.73
C LYS A 223 19.20 12.64 -8.92
N PHE A 224 18.03 12.67 -9.55
CA PHE A 224 16.77 12.29 -8.94
C PHE A 224 16.79 10.84 -8.46
N VAL A 225 17.25 9.89 -9.28
CA VAL A 225 17.33 8.47 -8.93
C VAL A 225 18.22 8.25 -7.71
N ALA A 226 19.41 8.84 -7.70
CA ALA A 226 20.33 8.74 -6.56
C ALA A 226 19.73 9.36 -5.29
N ASN A 227 19.07 10.51 -5.41
CA ASN A 227 18.36 11.13 -4.30
C ASN A 227 17.18 10.28 -3.81
N ALA A 228 16.41 9.67 -4.71
CA ALA A 228 15.26 8.83 -4.35
C ALA A 228 15.69 7.64 -3.50
N VAL A 229 16.77 6.95 -3.88
CA VAL A 229 17.36 5.88 -3.06
C VAL A 229 17.71 6.39 -1.66
N SER A 230 18.46 7.49 -1.57
CA SER A 230 18.86 8.07 -0.28
C SER A 230 17.68 8.48 0.58
N PHE A 231 16.67 9.13 -0.01
CA PHE A 231 15.47 9.59 0.67
C PHE A 231 14.66 8.42 1.23
N LEU A 232 14.36 7.42 0.39
CA LEU A 232 13.58 6.25 0.78
C LEU A 232 14.26 5.47 1.90
N ARG A 233 15.58 5.30 1.82
CA ARG A 233 16.38 4.62 2.85
C ARG A 233 16.37 5.38 4.16
N ARG A 234 16.60 6.70 4.11
CA ARG A 234 16.61 7.57 5.29
C ARG A 234 15.31 7.47 6.08
N HIS A 235 14.18 7.43 5.38
CA HIS A 235 12.85 7.42 6.00
C HIS A 235 12.25 6.00 6.11
N GLY A 236 13.01 4.94 5.87
CA GLY A 236 12.57 3.55 6.11
C GLY A 236 11.61 2.95 5.08
N PHE A 237 11.26 3.68 4.02
CA PHE A 237 10.38 3.22 2.94
C PHE A 237 10.94 2.01 2.20
N LYS A 238 10.04 1.15 1.73
CA LYS A 238 10.36 -0.05 0.96
C LYS A 238 10.34 0.16 -0.55
N GLY A 239 9.95 1.34 -1.02
CA GLY A 239 9.89 1.64 -2.44
C GLY A 239 9.25 2.99 -2.76
N LEU A 240 9.21 3.29 -4.04
CA LEU A 240 8.61 4.49 -4.61
C LEU A 240 7.37 4.13 -5.41
N HIS A 241 6.30 4.90 -5.22
CA HIS A 241 5.14 4.94 -6.10
C HIS A 241 5.16 6.28 -6.85
N LEU A 242 5.28 6.27 -8.17
CA LEU A 242 5.27 7.50 -8.97
C LEU A 242 3.86 7.85 -9.42
N ASP A 243 3.41 9.07 -9.13
CA ASP A 243 2.04 9.53 -9.39
C ASP A 243 2.04 10.89 -10.10
N TRP A 244 2.71 10.95 -11.26
CA TRP A 244 2.66 12.13 -12.13
C TRP A 244 1.39 12.10 -12.97
N ASN A 245 0.57 13.15 -12.82
CA ASN A 245 -0.71 13.35 -13.45
C ASN A 245 -0.65 14.45 -14.53
N TYR A 246 -0.29 14.19 -15.79
CA TYR A 246 0.21 12.96 -16.40
C TYR A 246 1.32 13.30 -17.40
N PRO A 247 2.23 12.37 -17.77
CA PRO A 247 3.13 12.58 -18.92
C PRO A 247 2.34 13.02 -20.16
N ILE A 248 2.79 14.05 -20.89
CA ILE A 248 2.05 14.73 -21.99
C ILE A 248 0.79 15.48 -21.51
N CYS A 249 -0.11 14.78 -20.81
CA CYS A 249 -1.42 15.28 -20.39
C CYS A 249 -1.38 15.89 -19.00
N TRP A 250 -0.60 16.96 -18.81
CA TRP A 250 -0.46 17.63 -17.51
C TRP A 250 -1.83 18.07 -16.98
N GLN A 251 -2.26 17.49 -15.85
CA GLN A 251 -3.60 17.62 -15.27
C GLN A 251 -4.72 17.39 -16.30
N SER A 252 -4.61 16.27 -17.02
CA SER A 252 -5.55 15.82 -18.07
C SER A 252 -5.62 16.72 -19.31
N ASN A 253 -4.70 17.69 -19.46
CA ASN A 253 -4.61 18.52 -20.67
C ASN A 253 -3.45 18.07 -21.57
N CYS A 254 -3.77 17.21 -22.55
CA CYS A 254 -2.81 16.64 -23.50
C CYS A 254 -2.19 17.63 -24.51
N LYS A 255 -2.53 18.92 -24.42
CA LYS A 255 -1.91 19.99 -25.24
C LYS A 255 -0.73 20.68 -24.55
N LYS A 256 -0.49 20.37 -23.26
CA LYS A 256 0.53 21.07 -22.46
C LYS A 256 1.92 20.45 -22.55
N GLY A 257 2.01 19.13 -22.42
CA GLY A 257 3.29 18.42 -22.39
C GLY A 257 3.79 18.03 -23.78
N PRO A 258 5.12 17.99 -23.98
CA PRO A 258 5.72 17.53 -25.23
C PRO A 258 5.58 16.01 -25.39
N ALA A 259 5.48 15.53 -26.62
CA ALA A 259 5.40 14.08 -26.91
C ALA A 259 6.59 13.27 -26.36
N SER A 260 7.73 13.91 -26.12
CA SER A 260 8.91 13.31 -25.51
C SER A 260 8.70 12.88 -24.05
N ASP A 261 7.67 13.38 -23.36
CA ASP A 261 7.36 12.99 -21.98
C ASP A 261 7.12 11.48 -21.86
N LYS A 262 6.40 10.87 -22.82
CA LYS A 262 6.08 9.44 -22.83
C LYS A 262 7.35 8.55 -22.76
N PRO A 263 8.27 8.59 -23.72
CA PRO A 263 9.48 7.76 -23.67
C PRO A 263 10.44 8.19 -22.55
N ASN A 264 10.45 9.46 -22.16
CA ASN A 264 11.34 9.93 -21.08
C ASN A 264 10.85 9.48 -19.70
N PHE A 265 9.55 9.38 -19.48
CA PHE A 265 8.98 8.78 -18.28
C PHE A 265 9.35 7.30 -18.18
N THR A 266 9.24 6.53 -19.26
CA THR A 266 9.72 5.14 -19.30
C THR A 266 11.21 5.03 -18.98
N LYS A 267 12.05 5.92 -19.52
CA LYS A 267 13.49 5.95 -19.20
C LYS A 267 13.75 6.20 -17.72
N LEU A 268 13.02 7.13 -17.09
CA LEU A 268 13.12 7.37 -15.66
C LEU A 268 12.82 6.10 -14.86
N LEU A 269 11.74 5.39 -15.20
CA LEU A 269 11.35 4.14 -14.52
C LEU A 269 12.40 3.04 -14.69
N GLN A 270 12.98 2.91 -15.89
CA GLN A 270 14.07 1.97 -16.15
C GLN A 270 15.35 2.32 -15.36
N GLU A 271 15.67 3.62 -15.24
CA GLU A 271 16.80 4.11 -14.43
C GLU A 271 16.57 3.85 -12.93
N LEU A 272 15.36 4.11 -12.42
CA LEU A 272 14.97 3.79 -11.04
C LEU A 272 15.09 2.29 -10.76
N ARG A 273 14.50 1.44 -11.62
CA ARG A 273 14.55 -0.02 -11.45
C ARG A 273 15.97 -0.53 -11.30
N ARG A 274 16.88 -0.08 -12.19
CA ARG A 274 18.29 -0.49 -12.16
C ARG A 274 19.00 -0.14 -10.85
N GLU A 275 18.73 1.02 -10.26
CA GLU A 275 19.34 1.38 -8.98
C GLU A 275 18.62 0.71 -7.81
N PHE A 276 17.29 0.57 -7.87
CA PHE A 276 16.49 -0.08 -6.82
C PHE A 276 16.83 -1.57 -6.66
N ASP A 277 17.21 -2.25 -7.74
CA ASP A 277 17.65 -3.65 -7.72
C ASP A 277 19.03 -3.86 -7.06
N LYS A 278 19.88 -2.82 -7.03
CA LYS A 278 21.20 -2.89 -6.39
C LYS A 278 21.12 -2.80 -4.87
N GLU A 279 19.99 -2.33 -4.36
CA GLU A 279 19.82 -2.13 -2.94
C GLU A 279 19.57 -3.45 -2.19
N SER A 280 19.90 -3.50 -0.90
CA SER A 280 19.68 -4.67 -0.05
C SER A 280 18.87 -4.34 1.21
N PRO A 281 17.62 -4.84 1.35
CA PRO A 281 16.84 -5.55 0.32
C PRO A 281 16.44 -4.62 -0.84
N PRO A 282 16.13 -5.12 -2.05
CA PRO A 282 15.72 -4.29 -3.18
C PRO A 282 14.54 -3.37 -2.85
N LEU A 283 14.52 -2.17 -3.42
CA LEU A 283 13.40 -1.23 -3.30
C LEU A 283 12.31 -1.60 -4.33
N MET A 284 11.04 -1.40 -3.96
CA MET A 284 9.92 -1.56 -4.88
C MET A 284 9.73 -0.31 -5.74
N LEU A 285 9.24 -0.49 -6.96
CA LEU A 285 8.86 0.56 -7.88
C LEU A 285 7.43 0.31 -8.37
N ALA A 286 6.54 1.24 -8.09
CA ALA A 286 5.16 1.21 -8.56
C ALA A 286 4.79 2.54 -9.23
N VAL A 287 3.70 2.54 -9.97
CA VAL A 287 3.24 3.74 -10.70
C VAL A 287 1.72 3.83 -10.70
N GLY A 288 1.21 5.05 -10.47
CA GLY A 288 -0.17 5.42 -10.68
C GLY A 288 -0.39 5.75 -12.14
N ILE A 289 -1.40 5.13 -12.77
CA ILE A 289 -1.75 5.41 -14.16
C ILE A 289 -3.21 5.86 -14.28
N SER A 290 -3.46 6.75 -15.23
CA SER A 290 -4.81 7.22 -15.56
C SER A 290 -5.76 6.07 -15.90
N GLY A 291 -7.04 6.23 -15.54
CA GLY A 291 -8.14 5.38 -16.02
C GLY A 291 -8.75 5.83 -17.35
N TYR A 292 -8.33 6.97 -17.91
CA TYR A 292 -8.82 7.51 -19.17
C TYR A 292 -8.03 7.00 -20.36
N LYS A 293 -8.73 6.40 -21.34
CA LYS A 293 -8.12 5.82 -22.53
C LYS A 293 -7.22 6.80 -23.28
N GLU A 294 -7.68 8.04 -23.48
CA GLU A 294 -6.96 9.07 -24.23
C GLU A 294 -5.64 9.43 -23.55
N VAL A 295 -5.64 9.50 -22.22
CA VAL A 295 -4.42 9.76 -21.44
C VAL A 295 -3.51 8.52 -21.46
N ILE A 296 -4.07 7.32 -21.34
CA ILE A 296 -3.28 6.08 -21.37
C ILE A 296 -2.50 5.95 -22.68
N GLU A 297 -3.19 6.14 -23.81
CA GLU A 297 -2.61 6.03 -25.15
C GLU A 297 -1.53 7.10 -25.40
N ALA A 298 -1.74 8.32 -24.91
CA ALA A 298 -0.76 9.39 -25.02
C ALA A 298 0.44 9.18 -24.08
N ALA A 299 0.21 8.93 -22.80
CA ALA A 299 1.20 9.12 -21.74
C ALA A 299 2.14 7.92 -21.51
N TYR A 300 1.71 6.68 -21.82
CA TYR A 300 2.37 5.49 -21.28
C TYR A 300 2.81 4.46 -22.32
N GLU A 301 4.01 3.89 -22.13
CA GLU A 301 4.48 2.68 -22.81
C GLU A 301 4.23 1.46 -21.90
N LEU A 302 2.96 1.09 -21.72
CA LEU A 302 2.53 0.11 -20.71
C LEU A 302 3.33 -1.21 -20.72
N ALA A 303 3.66 -1.74 -21.91
CA ALA A 303 4.45 -2.97 -22.02
C ALA A 303 5.88 -2.81 -21.50
N SER A 304 6.50 -1.63 -21.66
CA SER A 304 7.83 -1.33 -21.15
C SER A 304 7.80 -1.02 -19.65
N ILE A 305 6.78 -0.28 -19.21
CA ILE A 305 6.55 0.07 -17.81
C ILE A 305 6.28 -1.19 -16.98
N GLY A 306 5.39 -2.07 -17.43
CA GLY A 306 5.03 -3.29 -16.71
C GLY A 306 6.19 -4.27 -16.51
N LYS A 307 7.27 -4.18 -17.30
CA LYS A 307 8.49 -5.00 -17.11
C LYS A 307 9.40 -4.48 -15.99
N VAL A 308 9.25 -3.21 -15.60
CA VAL A 308 10.15 -2.56 -14.64
C VAL A 308 9.44 -2.15 -13.35
N THR A 309 8.11 -2.29 -13.26
CA THR A 309 7.35 -1.97 -12.05
C THR A 309 6.86 -3.24 -11.36
N ASP A 310 6.89 -3.26 -10.02
CA ASP A 310 6.32 -4.33 -9.20
C ASP A 310 4.79 -4.40 -9.31
N PHE A 311 4.13 -3.25 -9.48
CA PHE A 311 2.71 -3.15 -9.84
C PHE A 311 2.37 -1.76 -10.40
N MET A 312 1.21 -1.66 -11.06
CA MET A 312 0.61 -0.41 -11.53
C MET A 312 -0.75 -0.24 -10.86
N SER A 313 -1.01 0.94 -10.30
CA SER A 313 -2.32 1.31 -9.74
C SER A 313 -3.10 2.11 -10.78
N VAL A 314 -4.15 1.50 -11.35
CA VAL A 314 -5.03 2.19 -12.30
C VAL A 314 -6.06 3.02 -11.53
N MET A 315 -6.12 4.32 -11.81
CA MET A 315 -7.09 5.22 -11.21
C MET A 315 -8.45 5.10 -11.90
N THR A 316 -9.16 4.01 -11.63
CA THR A 316 -10.49 3.70 -12.18
C THR A 316 -11.60 4.41 -11.40
N TYR A 317 -11.43 5.70 -11.18
CA TYR A 317 -12.36 6.61 -10.50
C TYR A 317 -12.22 8.01 -11.09
N ASP A 318 -12.99 8.97 -10.59
CA ASP A 318 -13.11 10.32 -11.13
C ASP A 318 -13.53 10.36 -12.60
N TYR A 319 -14.17 9.34 -13.15
CA TYR A 319 -14.64 9.35 -14.55
C TYR A 319 -15.62 10.51 -14.81
N HIS A 320 -16.50 10.78 -13.84
CA HIS A 320 -17.48 11.86 -13.87
C HIS A 320 -17.37 12.71 -12.60
N GLY A 321 -17.63 14.02 -12.74
CA GLY A 321 -17.50 14.95 -11.62
C GLY A 321 -18.04 16.33 -11.91
N SER A 322 -17.78 17.26 -10.98
CA SER A 322 -18.38 18.61 -11.01
C SER A 322 -17.91 19.50 -12.18
N TRP A 323 -16.85 19.09 -12.90
CA TRP A 323 -16.37 19.76 -14.10
C TRP A 323 -17.26 19.51 -15.34
N GLU A 324 -18.18 18.55 -15.27
CA GLU A 324 -19.16 18.26 -16.32
C GLU A 324 -20.48 19.01 -16.09
N LYS A 325 -21.26 19.19 -17.17
CA LYS A 325 -22.58 19.83 -17.11
C LYS A 325 -23.72 18.86 -16.74
N ARG A 326 -23.44 17.57 -16.65
CA ARG A 326 -24.41 16.51 -16.36
C ARG A 326 -23.86 15.63 -15.24
N THR A 327 -24.74 15.05 -14.44
CA THR A 327 -24.37 14.11 -13.39
C THR A 327 -23.98 12.76 -14.00
N GLY A 328 -22.90 12.17 -13.52
CA GLY A 328 -22.46 10.81 -13.85
C GLY A 328 -21.89 10.10 -12.61
N HIS A 329 -21.67 8.79 -12.73
CA HIS A 329 -21.11 7.96 -11.66
C HIS A 329 -19.59 8.14 -11.57
N VAL A 330 -19.01 8.23 -10.36
CA VAL A 330 -17.56 8.48 -10.21
C VAL A 330 -16.69 7.34 -10.77
N SER A 331 -17.17 6.10 -10.66
CA SER A 331 -16.45 4.87 -11.06
C SER A 331 -17.39 3.82 -11.70
N PRO A 332 -17.95 4.09 -12.90
CA PRO A 332 -18.82 3.11 -13.57
C PRO A 332 -18.02 1.83 -13.90
N LEU A 333 -18.63 0.66 -13.66
CA LEU A 333 -18.03 -0.63 -13.99
C LEU A 333 -18.26 -1.03 -15.46
N TYR A 334 -19.39 -0.61 -16.05
CA TYR A 334 -19.84 -0.95 -17.40
C TYR A 334 -20.50 0.24 -18.10
#